data_AF-A0A8T4P544-F1
#
_entry.id   AF-A0A8T4P544-F1
#
_cell.length_a   1.000
_cell.length_b   1.000
_cell.length_c   1.000
_cell.angle_alpha   90.00
_cell.angle_beta   90.00
_cell.angle_gamma   90.00
#
_symmetry.space_group_name_H-M   'P 1'
#
loop_
_entity.id
_entity.type
_entity.pdbx_description
1 polymer ?
#
loop_
_entity_poly.entity_id
_entity_poly.type
_entity_poly.pdbx_seq_one_letter_code
_entity_poly.pdbx_strand_id
1 'polypeptide(L)'
;MEIMSETPINMAQLKEELAKIKKRDKELNFRATKTEEYLNQFVTLKNPNELVEKLTKLDIPRLKENHINKIVDTLPATVKDLKVILHGYTLTVNNENLKKIADTVNSFIEKK
;
A
#
# COMPACT_ATOMS: atom_id res chain seq x y z
N MET A 1 21.15 5.61 19.50
CA MET A 1 20.14 6.11 18.56
C MET A 1 18.82 5.57 19.07
N GLU A 2 17.88 6.43 19.45
CA GLU A 2 16.57 6.01 19.96
C GLU A 2 15.52 6.31 18.89
N ILE A 3 14.56 5.40 18.73
CA ILE A 3 13.47 5.57 17.76
C ILE A 3 12.39 6.43 18.41
N MET A 4 12.16 7.62 17.84
CA MET A 4 11.12 8.56 18.26
C MET A 4 9.72 8.13 17.78
N SER A 5 9.62 7.66 16.54
CA SER A 5 8.37 7.25 15.89
C SER A 5 8.66 6.40 14.67
N GLU A 6 7.76 5.47 14.35
CA GLU A 6 7.81 4.66 13.13
C GLU A 6 6.41 4.54 12.53
N THR A 7 6.30 4.78 11.23
CA THR A 7 5.05 4.66 10.47
C THR A 7 5.30 3.84 9.21
N PRO A 8 4.41 2.89 8.87
CA PRO A 8 4.54 2.14 7.64
C PRO A 8 4.32 3.03 6.43
N ILE A 9 5.05 2.78 5.35
CA ILE A 9 4.82 3.40 4.04
C ILE A 9 4.54 2.32 3.00
N ASN A 10 3.74 2.65 2.00
CA ASN A 10 3.49 1.77 0.84
C ASN A 10 4.56 1.95 -0.25
N MET A 11 4.56 1.07 -1.25
CA MET A 11 5.51 1.06 -2.36
C MET A 11 5.53 2.37 -3.14
N ALA A 12 4.37 3.01 -3.33
CA ALA A 12 4.30 4.27 -4.07
C ALA A 12 4.92 5.43 -3.27
N GLN A 13 4.65 5.50 -1.96
CA GLN A 13 5.30 6.45 -1.06
C GLN A 13 6.82 6.21 -1.00
N LEU A 14 7.27 4.96 -0.91
CA LEU A 14 8.69 4.62 -0.93
C LEU A 14 9.36 5.06 -2.24
N LYS A 15 8.67 4.93 -3.37
CA LYS A 15 9.18 5.41 -4.67
C LYS A 15 9.40 6.92 -4.67
N GLU A 16 8.47 7.69 -4.09
CA GLU A 16 8.64 9.13 -3.92
C GLU A 16 9.80 9.48 -2.98
N GLU A 17 9.96 8.75 -1.86
CA GLU A 17 11.07 8.96 -0.93
C GLU A 17 12.43 8.66 -1.55
N LEU A 18 12.56 7.57 -2.32
CA LEU A 18 13.78 7.26 -3.06
C LEU A 18 14.10 8.34 -4.10
N ALA A 19 13.10 8.92 -4.77
CA ALA A 19 13.30 10.02 -5.70
C ALA A 19 13.83 11.29 -5.00
N LYS A 20 13.33 11.61 -3.80
CA LYS A 20 13.85 12.72 -2.97
C LYS A 20 15.29 12.48 -2.56
N ILE A 21 15.62 11.27 -2.10
CA ILE A 21 16.98 10.87 -1.71
C ILE A 21 17.93 10.98 -2.91
N LYS A 22 17.55 10.43 -4.05
CA LYS A 22 18.33 10.50 -5.29
C LYS A 22 18.57 11.94 -5.75
N LYS A 23 17.59 12.82 -5.60
CA LYS A 23 17.74 14.25 -5.91
C LYS A 23 18.73 14.95 -4.97
N ARG A 24 18.69 14.63 -3.67
CA ARG A 24 19.59 15.20 -2.66
C ARG A 24 21.03 14.71 -2.84
N ASP A 25 21.19 13.40 -3.03
CA ASP A 25 22.48 12.71 -3.00
C ASP A 25 23.07 12.49 -4.41
N LYS A 26 22.35 12.93 -5.45
CA LYS A 26 22.60 12.76 -6.90
C LYS A 26 22.48 11.32 -7.40
N GLU A 27 22.84 10.35 -6.58
CA GLU A 27 22.75 8.93 -6.90
C GLU A 27 22.25 8.08 -5.73
N LEU A 28 21.69 6.92 -6.06
CA LEU A 28 21.31 5.91 -5.08
C LEU A 28 22.43 4.87 -4.97
N ASN A 29 22.61 4.33 -3.77
CA ASN A 29 23.48 3.16 -3.60
C ASN A 29 22.89 1.93 -4.31
N PHE A 30 23.70 0.88 -4.49
CA PHE A 30 23.31 -0.33 -5.22
C PHE A 30 21.97 -0.93 -4.76
N ARG A 31 21.74 -1.03 -3.44
CA ARG A 31 20.51 -1.63 -2.89
C ARG A 31 19.29 -0.75 -3.18
N ALA A 32 19.41 0.56 -2.95
CA ALA A 32 18.35 1.52 -3.22
C ALA A 32 18.01 1.61 -4.71
N THR A 33 19.00 1.49 -5.60
CA THR A 33 18.79 1.39 -7.06
C THR A 33 17.99 0.14 -7.41
N LYS A 34 18.31 -1.03 -6.82
CA LYS A 34 17.51 -2.25 -7.05
C LYS A 34 16.09 -2.14 -6.53
N THR A 35 15.88 -1.46 -5.41
CA THR A 35 14.54 -1.15 -4.92
C THR A 35 13.80 -0.21 -5.87
N GLU A 36 14.43 0.86 -6.37
CA GLU A 36 13.83 1.77 -7.35
C GLU A 36 13.42 1.04 -8.64
N GLU A 37 14.29 0.17 -9.17
CA GLU A 37 14.00 -0.68 -10.33
C GLU A 37 12.74 -1.54 -10.11
N TYR A 38 12.63 -2.19 -8.94
CA TYR A 38 11.45 -2.97 -8.57
C TYR A 38 10.20 -2.10 -8.49
N LEU A 39 10.27 -0.97 -7.79
CA LEU A 39 9.12 -0.06 -7.63
C LEU A 39 8.64 0.51 -8.97
N ASN A 40 9.54 0.71 -9.93
CA ASN A 40 9.16 1.14 -11.27
C ASN A 40 8.34 0.10 -12.06
N GLN A 41 8.46 -1.18 -11.72
CA GLN A 41 7.69 -2.25 -12.37
C GLN A 41 6.36 -2.53 -11.66
N PHE A 42 6.33 -2.42 -10.33
CA PHE A 42 5.18 -2.86 -9.52
C PHE A 42 4.23 -1.72 -9.11
N VAL A 43 4.70 -0.47 -9.03
CA VAL A 43 3.82 0.67 -8.73
C VAL A 43 3.07 1.09 -9.99
N THR A 44 1.83 0.63 -10.11
CA THR A 44 0.93 0.91 -11.24
C THR A 44 -0.08 2.02 -10.97
N LEU A 45 -0.37 2.29 -9.69
CA LEU A 45 -1.40 3.21 -9.27
C LEU A 45 -0.94 4.68 -9.39
N LYS A 46 -1.74 5.51 -10.07
CA LYS A 46 -1.46 6.95 -10.24
C LYS A 46 -1.68 7.76 -8.95
N ASN A 47 -2.76 7.45 -8.21
CA ASN A 47 -3.19 8.20 -7.01
C ASN A 47 -3.28 7.29 -5.76
N PRO A 48 -2.14 6.81 -5.22
CA PRO A 48 -2.12 5.93 -4.04
C PRO A 48 -2.68 6.57 -2.77
N ASN A 49 -2.44 7.86 -2.55
CA ASN A 49 -2.91 8.57 -1.36
C ASN A 49 -4.45 8.65 -1.31
N GLU A 50 -5.10 8.81 -2.46
CA GLU A 50 -6.56 8.83 -2.54
C GLU A 50 -7.19 7.48 -2.13
N LEU A 51 -6.55 6.37 -2.50
CA LEU A 51 -6.97 5.04 -2.08
C LEU A 51 -6.76 4.83 -0.57
N VAL A 52 -5.61 5.27 -0.02
CA VAL A 52 -5.36 5.23 1.44
C VAL A 52 -6.45 5.99 2.19
N GLU A 53 -6.78 7.20 1.75
CA GLU A 53 -7.82 8.01 2.38
C GLU A 53 -9.19 7.34 2.32
N LYS A 54 -9.59 6.81 1.17
CA LYS A 54 -10.89 6.12 1.02
C LYS A 54 -10.96 4.87 1.89
N LEU A 55 -9.89 4.07 1.96
CA LEU A 55 -9.83 2.88 2.82
C LEU A 55 -9.87 3.23 4.30
N THR A 56 -9.19 4.31 4.71
CA THR A 56 -9.21 4.80 6.09
C THR A 56 -10.61 5.29 6.49
N LYS A 57 -11.32 5.98 5.58
CA LYS A 57 -12.69 6.47 5.78
C LYS A 57 -13.73 5.35 5.91
N LEU A 58 -13.41 4.10 5.56
CA LEU A 58 -14.31 2.96 5.79
C LEU A 58 -14.44 2.59 7.28
N ASP A 59 -13.54 3.10 8.13
CA ASP A 59 -13.53 2.89 9.59
C ASP A 59 -13.73 1.42 9.99
N ILE A 60 -12.96 0.53 9.34
CA ILE A 60 -13.09 -0.91 9.53
C ILE A 60 -12.39 -1.31 10.84
N PRO A 61 -13.10 -1.97 11.77
CA PRO A 61 -12.52 -2.34 13.06
C PRO A 61 -11.23 -3.14 12.91
N ARG A 62 -10.19 -2.73 13.66
CA ARG A 62 -8.87 -3.37 13.72
C ARG A 62 -8.04 -3.27 12.42
N LEU A 63 -8.56 -2.64 11.37
CA LEU A 63 -7.81 -2.40 10.13
C LEU A 63 -6.89 -1.19 10.31
N LYS A 64 -5.68 -1.45 10.78
CA LYS A 64 -4.60 -0.44 10.95
C LYS A 64 -3.89 -0.07 9.64
N GLU A 65 -3.11 1.01 9.68
CA GLU A 65 -2.35 1.58 8.55
C GLU A 65 -1.47 0.56 7.81
N ASN A 66 -0.81 -0.35 8.53
CA ASN A 66 0.02 -1.39 7.92
C ASN A 66 -0.79 -2.29 6.96
N HIS A 67 -2.04 -2.62 7.30
CA HIS A 67 -2.92 -3.39 6.43
C HIS A 67 -3.38 -2.57 5.24
N ILE A 68 -3.71 -1.29 5.46
CA ILE A 68 -4.13 -0.37 4.40
C ILE A 68 -3.01 -0.23 3.37
N ASN A 69 -1.79 0.04 3.81
CA ASN A 69 -0.62 0.10 2.92
C ASN A 69 -0.42 -1.21 2.16
N LYS A 70 -0.60 -2.36 2.82
CA LYS A 70 -0.50 -3.66 2.13
C LYS A 70 -1.59 -3.84 1.06
N ILE A 71 -2.81 -3.38 1.31
CA ILE A 71 -3.92 -3.43 0.33
C ILE A 71 -3.61 -2.52 -0.86
N VAL A 72 -3.09 -1.32 -0.61
CA VAL A 72 -2.64 -0.38 -1.67
C VAL A 72 -1.53 -1.00 -2.52
N ASP A 73 -0.60 -1.70 -1.88
CA ASP A 73 0.53 -2.38 -2.54
C ASP A 73 0.12 -3.56 -3.42
N THR A 74 -0.95 -4.26 -3.04
CA THR A 74 -1.35 -5.52 -3.68
C THR A 74 -2.59 -5.41 -4.56
N LEU A 75 -3.34 -4.31 -4.45
CA LEU A 75 -4.55 -4.02 -5.21
C LEU A 75 -5.48 -5.24 -5.37
N PRO A 76 -5.92 -5.87 -4.27
CA PRO A 76 -6.75 -7.06 -4.36
C PRO A 76 -8.14 -6.73 -4.92
N ALA A 77 -8.42 -7.28 -6.11
CA ALA A 77 -9.67 -7.04 -6.83
C ALA A 77 -10.84 -7.86 -6.28
N THR A 78 -10.58 -8.93 -5.52
CA THR A 78 -11.64 -9.82 -5.02
C THR A 78 -11.58 -10.03 -3.51
N VAL A 79 -12.72 -10.41 -2.93
CA VAL A 79 -12.82 -10.83 -1.52
C VAL A 79 -11.90 -12.03 -1.22
N LYS A 80 -11.68 -12.91 -2.21
CA LYS A 80 -10.77 -14.05 -2.05
C LYS A 80 -9.32 -13.58 -1.91
N ASP A 81 -8.90 -12.64 -2.75
CA ASP A 81 -7.55 -12.07 -2.69
C ASP A 81 -7.31 -11.35 -1.37
N LEU A 82 -8.29 -10.54 -0.94
CA LEU A 82 -8.24 -9.89 0.37
C LEU A 82 -8.12 -10.90 1.52
N LYS A 83 -8.86 -12.02 1.49
CA LYS A 83 -8.73 -13.07 2.50
C LYS A 83 -7.33 -13.67 2.52
N VAL A 84 -6.72 -13.90 1.35
CA VAL A 84 -5.34 -14.41 1.25
C VAL A 84 -4.34 -13.41 1.83
N ILE A 85 -4.44 -12.13 1.48
CA ILE A 85 -3.55 -11.08 1.98
C ILE A 85 -3.69 -10.90 3.49
N LEU A 86 -4.93 -10.92 3.99
CA LEU A 86 -5.21 -10.69 5.40
C LEU A 86 -4.99 -11.94 6.28
N HIS A 87 -4.81 -13.13 5.68
CA HIS A 87 -4.62 -14.38 6.43
C HIS A 87 -3.37 -14.37 7.32
N GLY A 88 -2.33 -13.63 6.92
CA GLY A 88 -1.10 -13.48 7.71
C GLY A 88 -1.23 -12.58 8.94
N TYR A 89 -2.39 -11.95 9.17
CA TYR A 89 -2.59 -11.01 10.27
C TYR A 89 -3.58 -11.56 11.29
N THR A 90 -3.37 -11.22 12.56
CA THR A 90 -4.28 -11.55 13.66
C THR A 90 -5.48 -10.60 13.68
N LEU A 91 -6.23 -10.54 12.59
CA LEU A 91 -7.44 -9.72 12.46
C LEU A 91 -8.55 -10.47 11.73
N THR A 92 -9.79 -10.18 12.11
CA THR A 92 -10.98 -10.77 11.48
C THR A 92 -11.81 -9.65 10.88
N VAL A 93 -11.98 -9.67 9.56
CA VAL A 93 -12.87 -8.75 8.84
C VAL A 93 -14.11 -9.53 8.40
N ASN A 94 -15.29 -8.99 8.68
CA ASN A 94 -16.54 -9.60 8.23
C ASN A 94 -16.69 -9.51 6.70
N ASN A 95 -17.55 -10.34 6.12
CA ASN A 95 -17.72 -10.39 4.66
C ASN A 95 -18.26 -9.06 4.07
N GLU A 96 -18.99 -8.26 4.84
CA GLU A 96 -19.51 -6.97 4.38
C GLU A 96 -18.37 -5.95 4.19
N ASN A 97 -17.49 -5.83 5.18
CA ASN A 97 -16.32 -4.96 5.15
C ASN A 97 -15.32 -5.42 4.08
N LEU A 98 -15.13 -6.74 3.90
CA LEU A 98 -14.29 -7.25 2.82
C LEU A 98 -14.82 -6.85 1.44
N LYS A 99 -16.14 -6.86 1.24
CA LYS A 99 -16.73 -6.38 -0.02
C LYS A 99 -16.49 -4.88 -0.21
N LYS A 100 -16.76 -4.07 0.82
CA LYS A 100 -16.50 -2.61 0.80
C LYS A 100 -15.04 -2.28 0.41
N ILE A 101 -14.06 -3.02 0.97
CA ILE A 101 -12.65 -2.85 0.60
C ILE A 101 -12.43 -3.21 -0.87
N ALA A 102 -12.88 -4.39 -1.31
CA ALA A 102 -12.69 -4.86 -2.69
C ALA A 102 -13.32 -3.89 -3.70
N ASP A 103 -14.54 -3.41 -3.43
CA ASP A 103 -15.24 -2.44 -4.28
C ASP A 103 -14.49 -1.11 -4.35
N THR A 104 -13.96 -0.65 -3.20
CA THR A 104 -13.12 0.56 -3.15
C THR A 104 -11.87 0.37 -4.01
N VAL A 105 -11.14 -0.72 -3.86
CA VAL A 105 -9.94 -1.02 -4.65
C VAL A 105 -10.27 -1.13 -6.15
N ASN A 106 -11.35 -1.81 -6.52
CA ASN A 106 -11.79 -1.95 -7.90
C ASN A 106 -12.12 -0.62 -8.58
N SER A 107 -12.51 0.42 -7.82
CA SER A 107 -12.72 1.76 -8.39
C SER A 107 -11.44 2.45 -8.86
N PHE A 108 -10.27 1.94 -8.44
CA PHE A 108 -8.95 2.47 -8.80
C PHE A 108 -8.17 1.61 -9.79
N ILE A 109 -8.61 0.36 -9.99
CA ILE A 109 -8.05 -0.50 -11.04
C ILE A 109 -8.76 -0.09 -12.33
N GLU A 110 -8.06 0.58 -13.25
CA GLU A 110 -8.56 0.81 -14.60
C GLU A 110 -9.03 -0.55 -15.15
N LYS A 111 -10.32 -0.69 -15.49
CA LYS A 111 -10.83 -1.89 -16.14
C LYS A 111 -10.04 -2.07 -17.42
N LYS A 112 -9.15 -3.07 -17.44
CA LYS A 112 -8.51 -3.55 -18.67
C LYS A 112 -9.56 -4.03 -19.66
#